data_AF-A0AA48HIN2-F1
#
_entry.id   AF-A0AA48HIN2-F1
#
_cell.length_a   1.000
_cell.length_b   1.000
_cell.length_c   1.000
_cell.angle_alpha   90.00
_cell.angle_beta   90.00
_cell.angle_gamma   90.00
#
_symmetry.space_group_name_H-M   'P 1'
#
loop_
_entity.id
_entity.type
_entity.pdbx_description
1 polymer ?
#
loop_
_entity_poly.entity_id
_entity_poly.type
_entity_poly.pdbx_seq_one_letter_code
_entity_poly.pdbx_strand_id
1 'polypeptide(L)'
;MARHSAFGEPEGLAAGTGGDGVPIPGTGEHLLIRALLGRGDIEAALERARRAQPMASRSDAVDLVVDLALEAERLQLARGILAHVGAEISPLQDAHVRARIALCEGDLAAATAILVTAIEAQPGAMPLRALLAEVMVAAGNAADVRAVLSMLGMAPVNPLPRDGSEAAEDLGGVDQRLG
;
A
#
# COMPACT_ATOMS: atom_id res chain seq x y z
N MET A 1 37.07 54.62 -13.81
CA MET A 1 37.61 53.76 -14.89
C MET A 1 38.56 52.76 -14.24
N ALA A 2 38.31 51.46 -14.49
CA ALA A 2 39.25 50.32 -14.51
C ALA A 2 40.29 50.17 -13.36
N ARG A 3 40.58 49.01 -12.77
CA ARG A 3 40.24 47.59 -12.97
C ARG A 3 40.95 46.82 -11.82
N HIS A 4 40.41 45.64 -11.45
CA HIS A 4 41.11 44.36 -11.16
C HIS A 4 42.44 44.37 -10.37
N SER A 5 42.73 43.51 -9.39
CA SER A 5 42.12 42.29 -8.87
C SER A 5 42.79 42.00 -7.52
N ALA A 6 42.02 41.66 -6.49
CA ALA A 6 42.54 41.01 -5.30
C ALA A 6 42.26 39.51 -5.44
N PHE A 7 43.25 38.75 -5.90
CA PHE A 7 43.28 37.29 -5.83
C PHE A 7 43.66 36.92 -4.39
N GLY A 8 42.66 36.54 -3.60
CA GLY A 8 42.85 35.78 -2.37
C GLY A 8 42.45 34.34 -2.65
N GLU A 9 43.44 33.46 -2.67
CA GLU A 9 43.31 32.01 -2.77
C GLU A 9 42.59 31.47 -1.52
N PRO A 10 41.49 30.69 -1.63
CA PRO A 10 41.13 29.74 -0.60
C PRO A 10 41.79 28.39 -0.92
N GLU A 11 43.05 28.21 -0.50
CA GLU A 11 43.61 26.89 -0.25
C GLU A 11 42.88 26.28 0.95
N GLY A 12 42.04 25.30 0.68
CA GLY A 12 41.28 24.60 1.71
C GLY A 12 40.41 23.51 1.13
N LEU A 13 40.93 22.82 0.10
CA LEU A 13 40.38 21.59 -0.43
C LEU A 13 40.57 20.50 0.64
N ALA A 14 39.73 20.50 1.67
CA ALA A 14 39.53 19.34 2.50
C ALA A 14 38.81 18.29 1.64
N ALA A 15 39.64 17.51 0.93
CA ALA A 15 39.27 16.20 0.45
C ALA A 15 38.79 15.40 1.67
N GLY A 16 37.47 15.43 1.89
CA GLY A 16 36.77 14.48 2.73
C GLY A 16 36.98 13.11 2.13
N THR A 17 38.04 12.46 2.61
CA THR A 17 38.33 11.04 2.48
C THR A 17 37.06 10.23 2.54
N GLY A 18 36.94 9.30 1.58
CA GLY A 18 35.80 8.44 1.37
C GLY A 18 35.18 7.99 2.68
N GLY A 19 33.91 8.38 2.87
CA GLY A 19 33.04 7.58 3.70
C GLY A 19 33.01 6.23 3.02
N ASP A 20 33.71 5.25 3.61
CA ASP A 20 33.51 3.84 3.33
C ASP A 20 32.01 3.61 3.42
N GLY A 21 31.37 3.59 2.26
CA GLY A 21 29.94 3.40 2.12
C GLY A 21 29.68 2.01 2.61
N VAL A 22 29.35 1.88 3.90
CA VAL A 22 28.79 0.67 4.47
C VAL A 22 27.67 0.28 3.51
N PRO A 23 27.79 -0.82 2.76
CA PRO A 23 26.76 -1.20 1.82
C PRO A 23 25.51 -1.39 2.66
N ILE A 24 24.50 -0.53 2.44
CA ILE A 24 23.23 -0.68 3.12
C ILE A 24 22.77 -2.10 2.79
N PRO A 25 22.64 -3.00 3.79
CA PRO A 25 22.26 -4.38 3.53
C PRO A 25 20.91 -4.37 2.80
N GLY A 26 20.87 -4.98 1.61
CA GLY A 26 19.69 -5.00 0.73
C GLY A 26 19.80 -4.20 -0.57
N THR A 27 20.72 -3.21 -0.68
CA THR A 27 20.79 -2.38 -1.90
C THR A 27 21.29 -3.16 -3.12
N GLY A 28 22.31 -4.01 -2.95
CA GLY A 28 22.81 -4.85 -4.06
C GLY A 28 21.77 -5.83 -4.58
N GLU A 29 20.96 -6.40 -3.69
CA GLU A 29 19.88 -7.32 -4.03
C GLU A 29 18.77 -6.62 -4.81
N HIS A 30 18.33 -5.45 -4.33
CA HIS A 30 17.32 -4.65 -5.02
C HIS A 30 17.78 -4.23 -6.41
N LEU A 31 19.07 -3.88 -6.58
CA LEU A 31 19.64 -3.55 -7.88
C LEU A 31 19.63 -4.74 -8.84
N LEU A 32 19.96 -5.95 -8.35
CA LEU A 32 19.90 -7.16 -9.15
C LEU A 32 18.47 -7.51 -9.56
N ILE A 33 17.51 -7.44 -8.63
CA ILE A 33 16.09 -7.67 -8.91
C ILE A 33 15.59 -6.65 -9.95
N ARG A 34 15.91 -5.36 -9.78
CA ARG A 34 15.58 -4.31 -10.76
C ARG A 34 16.19 -4.58 -12.12
N ALA A 35 17.44 -5.07 -12.18
CA ALA A 35 18.07 -5.41 -13.45
C ALA A 35 17.38 -6.58 -14.17
N LEU A 36 16.93 -7.60 -13.42
CA LEU A 36 16.17 -8.73 -13.95
C LEU A 36 14.80 -8.28 -14.46
N LEU A 37 14.09 -7.46 -13.69
CA LEU A 37 12.84 -6.82 -14.13
C LEU A 37 13.06 -5.94 -15.36
N GLY A 38 14.19 -5.23 -15.44
CA GLY A 38 14.65 -4.48 -16.61
C GLY A 38 14.61 -5.31 -17.90
N ARG A 39 15.05 -6.56 -17.81
CA ARG A 39 15.06 -7.55 -18.90
C ARG A 39 13.73 -8.26 -19.13
N GLY A 40 12.74 -8.04 -18.25
CA GLY A 40 11.45 -8.74 -18.28
C GLY A 40 11.48 -10.15 -17.70
N ASP A 41 12.56 -10.52 -16.99
CA ASP A 41 12.74 -11.85 -16.42
C ASP A 41 12.08 -11.92 -15.02
N ILE A 42 10.74 -12.09 -15.03
CA ILE A 42 9.91 -12.11 -13.82
C ILE A 42 10.28 -13.29 -12.92
N GLU A 43 10.49 -14.47 -13.51
CA GLU A 43 10.80 -15.70 -12.76
C GLU A 43 12.14 -15.56 -12.03
N ALA A 44 13.20 -15.12 -12.72
CA ALA A 44 14.49 -14.90 -12.07
C ALA A 44 14.43 -13.80 -11.01
N ALA A 45 13.65 -12.74 -11.23
CA ALA A 45 13.46 -11.67 -10.25
C ALA A 45 12.80 -12.19 -8.97
N LEU A 46 11.73 -13.00 -9.10
CA LEU A 46 11.03 -13.62 -7.98
C LEU A 46 11.92 -14.61 -7.23
N GLU A 47 12.62 -15.49 -7.93
CA GLU A 47 13.59 -16.42 -7.34
C GLU A 47 14.66 -15.68 -6.55
N ARG A 48 15.17 -14.57 -7.11
CA ARG A 48 16.17 -13.76 -6.43
C ARG A 48 15.62 -13.10 -5.17
N ALA A 49 14.41 -12.55 -5.24
CA ALA A 49 13.73 -11.95 -4.10
C ALA A 49 13.48 -12.97 -2.99
N ARG A 50 13.00 -14.18 -3.31
CA ARG A 50 12.80 -15.27 -2.35
C ARG A 50 14.11 -15.64 -1.64
N ARG A 51 15.24 -15.70 -2.35
CA ARG A 51 16.56 -15.96 -1.76
C ARG A 51 17.08 -14.81 -0.89
N ALA A 52 16.64 -13.58 -1.16
CA ALA A 52 17.02 -12.40 -0.38
C ALA A 52 16.17 -12.20 0.90
N GLN A 53 15.00 -12.85 0.99
CA GLN A 53 14.11 -12.78 2.17
C GLN A 53 14.75 -13.04 3.54
N PRO A 54 15.73 -13.95 3.72
CA PRO A 54 16.35 -14.16 5.02
C PRO A 54 17.05 -12.91 5.58
N MET A 55 17.37 -11.95 4.70
CA MET A 55 18.09 -10.70 5.05
C MET A 55 17.17 -9.47 5.03
N ALA A 56 16.06 -9.51 4.31
CA ALA A 56 15.09 -8.42 4.20
C ALA A 56 13.93 -8.66 5.17
N SER A 57 13.97 -8.01 6.34
CA SER A 57 12.84 -8.04 7.27
C SER A 57 11.55 -7.50 6.61
N ARG A 58 10.47 -8.29 6.74
CA ARG A 58 9.04 -7.94 6.67
C ARG A 58 8.31 -7.93 5.31
N SER A 59 8.95 -7.83 4.15
CA SER A 59 8.21 -7.83 2.88
C SER A 59 8.29 -9.17 2.16
N ASP A 60 7.15 -9.70 1.72
CA ASP A 60 7.11 -10.90 0.90
C ASP A 60 7.81 -10.66 -0.45
N ALA A 61 8.31 -11.73 -1.08
CA ALA A 61 9.07 -11.60 -2.32
C ALA A 61 8.21 -11.03 -3.45
N VAL A 62 6.93 -11.38 -3.48
CA VAL A 62 6.01 -10.84 -4.50
C VAL A 62 5.79 -9.35 -4.27
N ASP A 63 5.53 -8.93 -3.03
CA ASP A 63 5.35 -7.50 -2.69
C ASP A 63 6.62 -6.71 -3.05
N LEU A 64 7.81 -7.19 -2.69
CA LEU A 64 9.06 -6.53 -3.06
C LEU A 64 9.23 -6.37 -4.58
N VAL A 65 8.98 -7.43 -5.35
CA VAL A 65 9.19 -7.41 -6.80
C VAL A 65 8.16 -6.50 -7.49
N VAL A 66 6.92 -6.51 -7.02
CA VAL A 66 5.87 -5.58 -7.47
C VAL A 66 6.27 -4.14 -7.16
N ASP A 67 6.77 -3.87 -5.96
CA ASP A 67 7.16 -2.52 -5.53
C ASP A 67 8.24 -1.95 -6.40
N LEU A 68 9.28 -2.74 -6.65
CA LEU A 68 10.37 -2.34 -7.54
C LEU A 68 9.89 -2.11 -8.98
N ALA A 69 8.84 -2.82 -9.43
CA ALA A 69 8.23 -2.58 -10.74
C ALA A 69 7.38 -1.29 -10.76
N LEU A 70 6.63 -1.02 -9.69
CA LEU A 70 5.80 0.17 -9.54
C LEU A 70 6.66 1.44 -9.37
N GLU A 71 7.73 1.38 -8.59
CA GLU A 71 8.72 2.47 -8.45
C GLU A 71 9.40 2.82 -9.78
N ALA A 72 9.53 1.83 -10.68
CA ALA A 72 10.06 2.03 -12.02
C ALA A 72 8.96 2.47 -13.04
N GLU A 73 7.75 2.76 -12.57
CA GLU A 73 6.56 3.14 -13.37
C GLU A 73 6.16 2.06 -14.40
N ARG A 74 6.48 0.78 -14.14
CA ARG A 74 6.20 -0.34 -15.05
C ARG A 74 4.93 -1.08 -14.65
N LEU A 75 3.79 -0.40 -14.71
CA LEU A 75 2.47 -0.93 -14.30
C LEU A 75 2.11 -2.27 -14.99
N GLN A 76 2.41 -2.41 -16.28
CA GLN A 76 2.14 -3.66 -17.01
C GLN A 76 2.99 -4.83 -16.50
N LEU A 77 4.22 -4.55 -16.06
CA LEU A 77 5.08 -5.56 -15.47
C LEU A 77 4.55 -5.98 -14.08
N ALA A 78 4.10 -5.04 -13.26
CA ALA A 78 3.47 -5.33 -11.97
C ALA A 78 2.23 -6.24 -12.13
N ARG A 79 1.36 -5.96 -13.11
CA ARG A 79 0.25 -6.85 -13.46
C ARG A 79 0.72 -8.22 -13.96
N GLY A 80 1.76 -8.25 -14.79
CA GLY A 80 2.35 -9.48 -15.30
C GLY A 80 2.90 -10.35 -14.18
N ILE A 81 3.54 -9.75 -13.17
CA ILE A 81 4.00 -10.45 -11.96
C ILE A 81 2.81 -11.07 -11.23
N LEU A 82 1.74 -10.31 -11.01
CA LEU A 82 0.54 -10.81 -10.34
C LEU A 82 -0.12 -11.97 -11.11
N ALA A 83 -0.23 -11.84 -12.44
CA ALA A 83 -0.76 -12.89 -13.29
C ALA A 83 0.14 -14.14 -13.32
N HIS A 84 1.45 -13.96 -13.21
CA HIS A 84 2.43 -15.04 -13.19
C HIS A 84 2.36 -15.85 -11.88
N VAL A 85 2.26 -15.18 -10.72
CA VAL A 85 2.14 -15.88 -9.43
C VAL A 85 0.76 -16.49 -9.20
N GLY A 86 -0.28 -15.97 -9.84
CA GLY A 86 -1.60 -16.58 -9.88
C GLY A 86 -2.17 -16.92 -8.51
N ALA A 87 -2.55 -18.19 -8.30
CA ALA A 87 -3.17 -18.67 -7.07
C ALA A 87 -2.16 -19.03 -5.96
N GLU A 88 -0.85 -18.85 -6.17
CA GLU A 88 0.18 -19.16 -5.17
C GLU A 88 0.21 -18.16 -4.02
N ILE A 89 -0.31 -16.95 -4.24
CA ILE A 89 -0.36 -15.90 -3.22
C ILE A 89 -1.65 -15.96 -2.42
N SER A 90 -1.57 -15.53 -1.16
CA SER A 90 -2.75 -15.46 -0.31
C SER A 90 -3.76 -14.42 -0.85
N PRO A 91 -5.07 -14.59 -0.63
CA PRO A 91 -6.08 -13.60 -1.05
C PRO A 91 -5.83 -12.20 -0.47
N LEU A 92 -5.28 -12.12 0.74
CA LEU A 92 -4.90 -10.85 1.38
C LEU A 92 -3.79 -10.16 0.58
N GLN A 93 -2.77 -10.92 0.17
CA GLN A 93 -1.67 -10.39 -0.62
C GLN A 93 -2.11 -9.99 -2.03
N ASP A 94 -2.97 -10.80 -2.69
CA ASP A 94 -3.55 -10.44 -3.99
C ASP A 94 -4.31 -9.11 -3.91
N ALA A 95 -5.16 -8.94 -2.90
CA ALA A 95 -5.88 -7.69 -2.67
C ALA A 95 -4.94 -6.51 -2.42
N HIS A 96 -3.90 -6.70 -1.60
CA HIS A 96 -2.88 -5.68 -1.33
C HIS A 96 -2.18 -5.21 -2.61
N VAL A 97 -1.67 -6.14 -3.41
CA VAL A 97 -0.96 -5.84 -4.67
C VAL A 97 -1.88 -5.16 -5.68
N ARG A 98 -3.12 -5.66 -5.87
CA ARG A 98 -4.08 -5.05 -6.81
C ARG A 98 -4.43 -3.62 -6.42
N ALA A 99 -4.67 -3.38 -5.13
CA ALA A 99 -4.98 -2.04 -4.65
C ALA A 99 -3.82 -1.06 -4.89
N ARG A 100 -2.57 -1.51 -4.73
CA ARG A 100 -1.39 -0.69 -5.03
C ARG A 100 -1.23 -0.38 -6.51
N ILE A 101 -1.48 -1.37 -7.38
CA ILE A 101 -1.49 -1.13 -8.84
C ILE A 101 -2.54 -0.07 -9.18
N ALA A 102 -3.77 -0.21 -8.66
CA ALA A 102 -4.85 0.76 -8.89
C ALA A 102 -4.51 2.16 -8.35
N LEU A 103 -3.89 2.25 -7.16
CA LEU A 103 -3.40 3.50 -6.59
C LEU A 103 -2.36 4.18 -7.48
N CYS A 104 -1.35 3.43 -7.98
CA CYS A 104 -0.34 3.96 -8.89
C CYS A 104 -0.92 4.39 -10.25
N GLU A 105 -2.07 3.86 -10.63
CA GLU A 105 -2.82 4.29 -11.83
C GLU A 105 -3.67 5.54 -11.61
N GLY A 106 -3.80 5.99 -10.36
CA GLY A 106 -4.73 7.05 -9.99
C GLY A 106 -6.19 6.60 -9.94
N ASP A 107 -6.49 5.30 -10.05
CA ASP A 107 -7.83 4.76 -9.86
C ASP A 107 -8.10 4.51 -8.37
N LEU A 108 -8.28 5.62 -7.65
CA LEU A 108 -8.52 5.62 -6.21
C LEU A 108 -9.84 4.93 -5.84
N ALA A 109 -10.82 4.96 -6.73
CA ALA A 109 -12.11 4.30 -6.54
C ALA A 109 -11.95 2.78 -6.57
N ALA A 110 -11.24 2.24 -7.58
CA ALA A 110 -10.94 0.81 -7.65
C ALA A 110 -10.06 0.36 -6.47
N ALA A 111 -9.02 1.12 -6.12
CA ALA A 111 -8.17 0.82 -4.98
C ALA A 111 -8.98 0.73 -3.67
N THR A 112 -9.88 1.69 -3.44
CA THR A 112 -10.78 1.70 -2.28
C THR A 112 -11.70 0.49 -2.27
N ALA A 113 -12.36 0.20 -3.40
CA ALA A 113 -13.30 -0.93 -3.49
C ALA A 113 -12.62 -2.28 -3.19
N ILE A 114 -11.44 -2.51 -3.76
CA ILE A 114 -10.64 -3.73 -3.52
C ILE A 114 -10.33 -3.88 -2.03
N LEU A 115 -9.87 -2.79 -1.39
CA LEU A 115 -9.46 -2.82 0.02
C LEU A 115 -10.65 -3.00 0.95
N VAL A 116 -11.77 -2.31 0.71
CA VAL A 116 -12.98 -2.47 1.52
C VAL A 116 -13.47 -3.90 1.45
N THR A 117 -13.62 -4.47 0.25
CA THR A 117 -14.05 -5.87 0.10
C THR A 117 -13.10 -6.85 0.81
N ALA A 118 -11.80 -6.64 0.72
CA ALA A 118 -10.81 -7.51 1.38
C ALA A 118 -10.81 -7.33 2.92
N ILE A 119 -11.02 -6.12 3.43
CA ILE A 119 -11.13 -5.84 4.88
C ILE A 119 -12.44 -6.39 5.44
N GLU A 120 -13.54 -6.34 4.69
CA GLU A 120 -14.80 -6.97 5.09
C GLU A 120 -14.64 -8.48 5.25
N ALA A 121 -13.93 -9.12 4.31
CA ALA A 121 -13.63 -10.55 4.40
C ALA A 121 -12.66 -10.89 5.54
N GLN A 122 -11.68 -10.02 5.82
CA GLN A 122 -10.70 -10.22 6.88
C GLN A 122 -10.43 -8.93 7.67
N PRO A 123 -11.28 -8.60 8.66
CA PRO A 123 -11.18 -7.33 9.38
C PRO A 123 -9.83 -7.14 10.08
N GLY A 124 -9.19 -8.20 10.57
CA GLY A 124 -7.90 -8.10 11.27
C GLY A 124 -6.68 -7.76 10.38
N ALA A 125 -6.85 -7.61 9.07
CA ALA A 125 -5.76 -7.39 8.12
C ALA A 125 -5.18 -5.96 8.23
N MET A 126 -4.27 -5.76 9.19
CA MET A 126 -3.60 -4.49 9.44
C MET A 126 -2.95 -3.83 8.21
N PRO A 127 -2.23 -4.57 7.33
CA PRO A 127 -1.64 -3.98 6.12
C PRO A 127 -2.69 -3.38 5.17
N LEU A 128 -3.82 -4.06 4.97
CA LEU A 128 -4.88 -3.57 4.08
C LEU A 128 -5.54 -2.30 4.61
N ARG A 129 -5.77 -2.22 5.92
CA ARG A 129 -6.35 -1.02 6.53
C ARG A 129 -5.40 0.17 6.51
N ALA A 130 -4.09 -0.07 6.67
CA ALA A 130 -3.08 0.97 6.52
C ALA A 130 -3.07 1.51 5.08
N LEU A 131 -3.07 0.62 4.09
CA LEU A 131 -3.15 1.02 2.68
C LEU A 131 -4.47 1.75 2.35
N LEU A 132 -5.60 1.35 2.95
CA LEU A 132 -6.87 2.08 2.77
C LEU A 132 -6.79 3.51 3.29
N ALA A 133 -6.15 3.72 4.44
CA ALA A 133 -5.93 5.07 4.96
C ALA A 133 -5.09 5.91 3.98
N GLU A 134 -4.02 5.35 3.40
CA GLU A 134 -3.21 6.03 2.39
C GLU A 134 -4.02 6.40 1.13
N VAL A 135 -4.83 5.47 0.62
CA VAL A 135 -5.71 5.70 -0.54
C VAL A 135 -6.72 6.82 -0.24
N MET A 136 -7.31 6.83 0.96
CA MET A 136 -8.25 7.87 1.37
C MET A 136 -7.60 9.25 1.50
N VAL A 137 -6.35 9.31 1.98
CA VAL A 137 -5.56 10.56 1.97
C VAL A 137 -5.33 11.02 0.54
N ALA A 138 -4.91 10.12 -0.36
CA ALA A 138 -4.69 10.44 -1.76
C ALA A 138 -5.97 10.93 -2.47
N ALA A 139 -7.14 10.43 -2.06
CA ALA A 139 -8.44 10.86 -2.58
C ALA A 139 -8.93 12.21 -2.04
N GLY A 140 -8.19 12.84 -1.11
CA GLY A 140 -8.59 14.10 -0.48
C GLY A 140 -9.56 13.94 0.69
N ASN A 141 -9.86 12.70 1.11
CA ASN A 141 -10.80 12.39 2.19
C ASN A 141 -10.08 12.28 3.55
N ALA A 142 -9.08 13.14 3.79
CA ALA A 142 -8.21 13.05 4.98
C ALA A 142 -8.96 13.25 6.30
N ALA A 143 -10.12 13.92 6.29
CA ALA A 143 -10.98 14.08 7.46
C ALA A 143 -11.52 12.73 7.97
N ASP A 144 -11.88 11.83 7.05
CA ASP A 144 -12.47 10.52 7.36
C ASP A 144 -11.41 9.47 7.76
N VAL A 145 -10.14 9.73 7.43
CA VAL A 145 -9.01 8.84 7.75
C VAL A 145 -8.86 8.61 9.25
N ARG A 146 -9.14 9.63 10.09
CA ARG A 146 -9.06 9.47 11.55
C ARG A 146 -10.03 8.41 12.06
N ALA A 147 -11.23 8.30 11.48
CA ALA A 147 -12.19 7.27 11.86
C ALA A 147 -11.66 5.88 11.50
N VAL A 148 -11.12 5.71 10.29
CA VAL A 148 -10.52 4.44 9.85
C VAL A 148 -9.31 4.05 10.72
N LEU A 149 -8.42 5.00 11.01
CA LEU A 149 -7.27 4.77 11.88
C LEU A 149 -7.69 4.46 13.32
N SER A 150 -8.76 5.07 13.84
CA SER A 150 -9.28 4.79 15.18
C SER A 150 -9.86 3.38 15.33
N MET A 151 -10.27 2.76 14.22
CA MET A 151 -10.75 1.38 14.19
C MET A 151 -9.63 0.35 13.98
N LEU A 152 -8.39 0.77 13.69
CA LEU A 152 -7.23 -0.12 13.58
C LEU A 152 -6.98 -0.84 14.90
N GLY A 153 -6.97 -2.18 14.88
CA GLY A 153 -6.74 -3.02 16.06
C GLY A 153 -7.97 -3.30 16.93
N MET A 154 -9.14 -2.70 16.63
CA MET A 154 -10.39 -3.10 17.28
C MET A 154 -11.00 -4.33 16.60
N ALA A 155 -11.49 -5.28 17.40
CA ALA A 155 -12.29 -6.39 16.90
C ALA A 155 -13.54 -5.83 16.20
N PRO A 156 -14.00 -6.43 15.07
CA PRO A 156 -15.21 -5.99 14.40
C PRO A 156 -16.36 -6.03 15.41
N VAL A 157 -16.90 -4.85 15.73
CA VAL A 157 -18.04 -4.74 16.62
C VAL A 157 -19.24 -5.18 15.80
N ASN A 158 -19.71 -6.41 16.05
CA ASN A 158 -20.96 -6.86 15.46
C ASN A 158 -22.07 -5.99 16.09
N PRO A 159 -22.75 -5.10 15.32
CA PRO A 159 -23.84 -4.35 15.90
C PRO A 159 -24.89 -5.35 16.37
N LEU A 160 -25.31 -5.22 17.64
CA LEU A 160 -26.42 -6.00 18.16
C LEU A 160 -27.60 -5.86 17.19
N PRO A 161 -28.35 -6.95 16.91
CA PRO A 161 -29.58 -6.86 16.16
C PRO A 161 -30.41 -5.73 16.77
N ARG A 162 -30.81 -4.74 15.96
CA ARG A 162 -31.75 -3.74 16.43
C ARG A 162 -33.01 -4.50 16.81
N ASP A 163 -33.27 -4.62 18.12
CA ASP A 163 -34.51 -5.18 18.63
C ASP A 163 -35.66 -4.48 17.90
N GLY A 164 -36.50 -5.27 17.23
CA GLY A 164 -37.58 -4.82 16.35
C GLY A 164 -38.74 -4.13 17.10
N SER A 165 -38.43 -3.13 17.93
CA SER A 165 -39.36 -2.40 18.79
C SER A 165 -40.04 -1.22 18.09
N GLU A 166 -40.30 -1.29 16.79
CA GLU A 166 -41.07 -0.27 16.05
C GLU A 166 -42.26 -0.84 15.26
N ALA A 167 -42.67 -2.08 15.52
CA ALA A 167 -43.77 -2.73 14.77
C ALA A 167 -45.06 -2.98 15.57
N ALA A 168 -45.26 -2.38 16.75
CA ALA A 168 -46.39 -2.72 17.63
C ALA A 168 -47.22 -1.56 18.21
N GLU A 169 -47.11 -0.33 17.69
CA GLU A 169 -47.93 0.78 18.18
C GLU A 169 -48.61 1.58 17.06
N ASP A 170 -49.46 0.93 16.23
CA ASP A 170 -50.49 1.67 15.48
C ASP A 170 -51.68 0.81 15.00
N LEU A 171 -52.34 0.08 15.91
CA LEU A 171 -53.62 -0.59 15.61
C LEU A 171 -54.71 -0.31 16.65
N GLY A 172 -54.60 0.79 17.39
CA GLY A 172 -55.45 1.09 18.54
C GLY A 172 -56.23 2.39 18.41
N GLY A 173 -57.15 2.51 17.45
CA GLY A 173 -58.23 3.48 17.62
C GLY A 173 -58.94 3.95 16.36
N VAL A 174 -60.04 3.29 15.98
CA VAL A 174 -61.22 4.03 15.50
C VAL A 174 -62.48 3.44 16.13
N ASP A 175 -62.87 4.14 17.19
CA ASP A 175 -64.16 4.34 17.84
C ASP A 175 -65.42 3.76 17.15
N GLN A 176 -66.13 2.92 17.91
CA GLN A 176 -67.52 2.54 17.68
C GLN A 176 -68.43 3.68 18.12
N ARG A 177 -69.00 4.48 17.20
CA ARG A 177 -70.18 5.31 17.52
C ARG A 177 -71.18 5.46 16.37
N LEU A 178 -72.34 4.85 16.62
CA LEU A 178 -73.70 5.39 16.44
C LEU A 178 -74.21 5.65 15.01
N GLY A 179 -75.32 4.97 14.66
CA GLY A 179 -76.18 5.32 13.53
C GLY A 179 -77.06 4.16 13.10
#